data_AF-A0A1A8P3C4-F1
#
_entry.id   AF-A0A1A8P3C4-F1
#
_cell.length_a   1.000
_cell.length_b   1.000
_cell.length_c   1.000
_cell.angle_alpha   90.00
_cell.angle_beta   90.00
_cell.angle_gamma   90.00
#
_symmetry.space_group_name_H-M   'P 1'
#
loop_
_entity.id
_entity.type
_entity.pdbx_description
1 polymer ?
#
loop_
_entity_poly.entity_id
_entity_poly.type
_entity_poly.pdbx_seq_one_letter_code
_entity_poly.pdbx_strand_id
1 'polypeptide(L)'
;MSILGLKKKQPKTFKVKVITMDAEMEFSCEVKWKGKDLFDLVCRTVGLRETWFFGLRYTVKDTHAWLKLEKKVLDQEVPKDSPITFHFQAKFFPEKVEEELVQEITQHLFFLQVKKQILDEEIFCSPEASVLLASYAVQAKYGDYDPNFHKLGFLAQDELLPKSVLMQYQMTTVMWEEKITAWYAEHRGIARDEAEMEYLKIAQDLEMYGVSYFAITQNKRDTDLLLGVDAQGLHIYSPNSKLNPKKSFPWSGIRNISYSEKEFTIKPLEKKNDVFKFYSSQLRVNKLILQLCIGNHDLFMRRRKVDTIEVQQMKAQAKEEKARKKMERQILAREKQMREDAERAKEEMERRLFQLQDEARLANEALLRSEETADLLAEKAQIAEEEAKLLAHKAADAEQERQRLEVTAMKTKEEKRLMEQKMREAEQLAVKLVEQSERRSEMIVTSSFSLRHIDLMCGLL
;
A
#
# COMPACT_ATOMS: atom_id res chain seq x y z
N MET A 1 -43.43 -63.50 -14.46
CA MET A 1 -42.11 -62.86 -14.69
C MET A 1 -41.65 -62.22 -13.39
N SER A 2 -40.35 -62.25 -13.06
CA SER A 2 -39.82 -61.54 -11.89
C SER A 2 -38.43 -60.97 -12.21
N ILE A 3 -38.25 -59.66 -12.04
CA ILE A 3 -37.05 -58.92 -12.45
C ILE A 3 -36.11 -58.79 -11.25
N LEU A 4 -35.53 -59.91 -10.82
CA LEU A 4 -34.69 -59.98 -9.62
C LEU A 4 -33.24 -59.52 -9.89
N GLY A 5 -33.08 -58.21 -9.97
CA GLY A 5 -31.91 -57.47 -9.49
C GLY A 5 -30.52 -57.95 -9.93
N LEU A 6 -30.07 -57.55 -11.13
CA LEU A 6 -28.66 -57.54 -11.49
C LEU A 6 -27.88 -56.54 -10.60
N LYS A 7 -27.50 -56.96 -9.39
CA LYS A 7 -26.55 -56.24 -8.55
C LYS A 7 -25.21 -56.14 -9.29
N LYS A 8 -24.94 -54.99 -9.92
CA LYS A 8 -23.61 -54.66 -10.48
C LYS A 8 -22.58 -54.88 -9.36
N LYS A 9 -21.66 -55.84 -9.56
CA LYS A 9 -20.48 -55.98 -8.68
C LYS A 9 -19.76 -54.63 -8.69
N GLN A 10 -19.55 -54.03 -7.52
CA GLN A 10 -18.70 -52.86 -7.41
C GLN A 10 -17.30 -53.21 -7.94
N PRO A 11 -16.67 -52.35 -8.76
CA PRO A 11 -15.33 -52.60 -9.25
C PRO A 11 -14.37 -52.63 -8.06
N LYS A 12 -13.42 -53.57 -8.05
CA LYS A 12 -12.31 -53.52 -7.09
C LYS A 12 -11.48 -52.27 -7.37
N THR A 13 -11.17 -51.51 -6.33
CA THR A 13 -10.29 -50.33 -6.42
C THR A 13 -9.02 -50.50 -5.58
N PHE A 14 -8.07 -49.61 -5.80
CA PHE A 14 -6.87 -49.40 -4.99
C PHE A 14 -6.69 -47.90 -4.72
N LYS A 15 -6.06 -47.54 -3.60
CA LYS A 15 -5.78 -46.15 -3.27
C LYS A 15 -4.48 -45.66 -3.91
N VAL A 16 -4.50 -44.43 -4.39
CA VAL A 16 -3.34 -43.72 -4.94
C VAL A 16 -3.23 -42.36 -4.30
N LYS A 17 -2.02 -41.94 -3.93
CA LYS A 17 -1.68 -40.56 -3.58
C LYS A 17 -0.85 -39.97 -4.72
N VAL A 18 -1.19 -38.77 -5.15
CA VAL A 18 -0.44 -38.00 -6.13
C VAL A 18 0.00 -36.69 -5.49
N ILE A 19 1.28 -36.38 -5.60
CA ILE A 19 1.92 -35.18 -5.06
C ILE A 19 2.35 -34.34 -6.26
N THR A 20 1.77 -33.15 -6.44
CA THR A 20 2.25 -32.16 -7.42
C THR A 20 3.37 -31.32 -6.78
N MET A 21 3.71 -30.16 -7.33
CA MET A 21 4.65 -29.24 -6.66
C MET A 21 3.97 -28.38 -5.57
N ASP A 22 2.64 -28.32 -5.58
CA ASP A 22 1.79 -27.38 -4.83
C ASP A 22 0.66 -28.06 -4.02
N ALA A 23 0.34 -29.33 -4.27
CA ALA A 23 -0.79 -30.04 -3.66
C ALA A 23 -0.55 -31.55 -3.46
N GLU A 24 -1.28 -32.14 -2.52
CA GLU A 24 -1.46 -33.60 -2.41
C GLU A 24 -2.92 -34.00 -2.73
N MET A 25 -3.09 -35.13 -3.41
CA MET A 25 -4.37 -35.59 -3.93
C MET A 25 -4.52 -37.11 -3.69
N GLU A 26 -5.63 -37.58 -3.13
CA GLU A 26 -5.93 -39.02 -3.02
C GLU A 26 -7.05 -39.46 -3.98
N PHE A 27 -6.83 -40.58 -4.66
CA PHE A 27 -7.76 -41.16 -5.63
C PHE A 27 -8.06 -42.64 -5.31
N SER A 28 -9.28 -43.08 -5.65
CA SER A 28 -9.70 -44.49 -5.62
C SER A 28 -9.82 -45.00 -7.05
N CYS A 29 -8.82 -45.75 -7.49
CA CYS A 29 -8.63 -46.14 -8.89
C CYS A 29 -9.11 -47.58 -9.11
N GLU A 30 -9.82 -47.89 -10.21
CA GLU A 30 -10.20 -49.29 -10.48
C GLU A 30 -8.97 -50.14 -10.84
N VAL A 31 -8.89 -51.39 -10.35
CA VAL A 31 -7.72 -52.29 -10.58
C VAL A 31 -7.42 -52.61 -12.06
N LYS A 32 -8.33 -52.25 -12.98
CA LYS A 32 -8.16 -52.39 -14.43
C LYS A 32 -7.44 -51.19 -15.08
N TRP A 33 -7.32 -50.07 -14.39
CA TRP A 33 -6.86 -48.79 -14.97
C TRP A 33 -5.42 -48.87 -15.49
N LYS A 34 -5.25 -48.33 -16.69
CA LYS A 34 -3.96 -47.98 -17.30
C LYS A 34 -3.32 -46.80 -16.58
N GLY A 35 -2.01 -46.63 -16.77
CA GLY A 35 -1.30 -45.41 -16.38
C GLY A 35 -1.91 -44.15 -17.02
N LYS A 36 -2.47 -44.28 -18.23
CA LYS A 36 -3.22 -43.21 -18.90
C LYS A 36 -4.48 -42.80 -18.15
N ASP A 37 -5.28 -43.76 -17.64
CA ASP A 37 -6.54 -43.45 -16.97
C ASP A 37 -6.30 -42.62 -15.69
N LEU A 38 -5.25 -42.98 -14.93
CA LEU A 38 -4.79 -42.23 -13.76
C LEU A 38 -4.17 -40.88 -14.13
N PHE A 39 -3.30 -40.83 -15.14
CA PHE A 39 -2.64 -39.60 -15.58
C PHE A 39 -3.64 -38.57 -16.11
N ASP A 40 -4.57 -38.99 -16.98
CA ASP A 40 -5.63 -38.14 -17.51
C ASP A 40 -6.59 -37.65 -16.40
N LEU A 41 -6.76 -38.42 -15.31
CA LEU A 41 -7.52 -37.97 -14.14
C LEU A 41 -6.78 -36.85 -13.40
N VAL A 42 -5.48 -37.03 -13.09
CA VAL A 42 -4.66 -36.00 -12.43
C VAL A 42 -4.67 -34.71 -13.25
N CYS A 43 -4.38 -34.79 -14.55
CA CYS A 43 -4.37 -33.62 -15.44
C CYS A 43 -5.73 -32.89 -15.46
N ARG A 44 -6.86 -33.62 -15.49
CA ARG A 44 -8.20 -33.02 -15.40
C ARG A 44 -8.46 -32.35 -14.05
N THR A 45 -8.06 -32.94 -12.93
CA THR A 45 -8.29 -32.36 -11.60
C THR A 45 -7.37 -31.17 -11.31
N VAL A 46 -6.18 -31.12 -11.92
CA VAL A 46 -5.26 -29.95 -11.89
C VAL A 46 -5.66 -28.87 -12.92
N GLY A 47 -6.50 -29.19 -13.92
CA GLY A 47 -6.89 -28.26 -14.99
C GLY A 47 -5.85 -28.13 -16.13
N LEU A 48 -4.88 -29.06 -16.19
CA LEU A 48 -3.75 -29.02 -17.10
C LEU A 48 -4.02 -29.78 -18.41
N ARG A 49 -3.86 -29.08 -19.54
CA ARG A 49 -4.02 -29.59 -20.92
C ARG A 49 -2.68 -29.89 -21.59
N GLU A 50 -1.61 -29.24 -21.16
CA GLU A 50 -0.23 -29.36 -21.68
C GLU A 50 0.48 -30.63 -21.22
N THR A 51 -0.27 -31.73 -21.21
CA THR A 51 0.08 -33.04 -20.62
C THR A 51 1.35 -33.67 -21.18
N TRP A 52 1.82 -33.24 -22.35
CA TRP A 52 3.01 -33.76 -23.02
C TRP A 52 4.33 -33.45 -22.31
N PHE A 53 4.37 -32.44 -21.42
CA PHE A 53 5.55 -32.16 -20.60
C PHE A 53 5.67 -33.07 -19.36
N PHE A 54 4.55 -33.61 -18.87
CA PHE A 54 4.46 -34.18 -17.52
C PHE A 54 4.46 -35.72 -17.49
N GLY A 55 4.68 -36.27 -16.29
CA GLY A 55 4.50 -37.68 -16.01
C GLY A 55 4.28 -37.96 -14.53
N LEU A 56 3.96 -39.21 -14.20
CA LEU A 56 3.88 -39.70 -12.82
C LEU A 56 5.14 -40.49 -12.49
N ARG A 57 5.98 -39.96 -11.59
CA ARG A 57 7.20 -40.58 -11.10
C ARG A 57 6.95 -41.34 -9.79
N TYR A 58 7.43 -42.57 -9.68
CA TYR A 58 7.32 -43.39 -8.47
C TYR A 58 8.66 -44.04 -8.10
N THR A 59 8.82 -44.42 -6.84
CA THR A 59 10.06 -45.05 -6.34
C THR A 59 10.08 -46.56 -6.66
N VAL A 60 11.23 -47.05 -7.12
CA VAL A 60 11.49 -48.44 -7.55
C VAL A 60 12.83 -48.87 -6.98
N LYS A 61 12.78 -49.55 -5.82
CA LYS A 61 13.97 -49.82 -5.00
C LYS A 61 14.71 -48.49 -4.75
N ASP A 62 16.01 -48.48 -4.97
CA ASP A 62 16.94 -47.37 -4.71
C ASP A 62 16.98 -46.35 -5.87
N THR A 63 15.87 -46.13 -6.57
CA THR A 63 15.77 -45.16 -7.68
C THR A 63 14.32 -44.82 -8.00
N HIS A 64 14.07 -44.06 -9.08
CA HIS A 64 12.73 -43.72 -9.55
C HIS A 64 12.44 -44.26 -10.95
N ALA A 65 11.16 -44.43 -11.25
CA ALA A 65 10.63 -44.83 -12.55
C ALA A 65 9.44 -43.95 -12.94
N TRP A 66 9.21 -43.80 -14.25
CA TRP A 66 8.03 -43.11 -14.79
C TRP A 66 6.94 -44.13 -15.15
N LEU A 67 5.70 -43.84 -14.75
CA LEU A 67 4.52 -44.66 -15.02
C LEU A 67 4.27 -44.76 -16.53
N LYS A 68 4.17 -45.98 -17.05
CA LYS A 68 3.92 -46.21 -18.49
C LYS A 68 2.43 -46.15 -18.76
N LEU A 69 2.02 -45.15 -19.54
CA LEU A 69 0.62 -44.83 -19.81
C LEU A 69 -0.16 -46.03 -20.39
N GLU A 70 0.46 -46.84 -21.25
CA GLU A 70 -0.21 -47.98 -21.90
C GLU A 70 -0.36 -49.26 -21.06
N LYS A 71 0.31 -49.35 -19.90
CA LYS A 71 0.21 -50.52 -19.01
C LYS A 71 -0.74 -50.25 -17.85
N LYS A 72 -1.35 -51.29 -17.27
CA LYS A 72 -2.08 -51.11 -15.99
C LYS A 72 -1.13 -50.58 -14.91
N VAL A 73 -1.66 -49.83 -13.95
CA VAL A 73 -0.86 -49.30 -12.84
C VAL A 73 -0.27 -50.44 -12.00
N LEU A 74 -1.09 -51.45 -11.67
CA LEU A 74 -0.69 -52.60 -10.86
C LEU A 74 0.09 -53.69 -11.62
N ASP A 75 0.18 -53.60 -12.95
CA ASP A 75 1.03 -54.49 -13.78
C ASP A 75 2.48 -53.95 -13.91
N GLN A 76 2.85 -52.95 -13.10
CA GLN A 76 4.16 -52.29 -13.10
C GLN A 76 4.83 -52.45 -11.73
N GLU A 77 6.13 -52.15 -11.65
CA GLU A 77 6.97 -52.32 -10.45
C GLU A 77 6.67 -51.27 -9.34
N VAL A 78 5.42 -50.82 -9.21
CA VAL A 78 5.00 -49.81 -8.23
C VAL A 78 5.13 -50.32 -6.79
N PRO A 79 5.28 -49.42 -5.78
CA PRO A 79 5.22 -49.80 -4.38
C PRO A 79 3.94 -50.55 -4.04
N LYS A 80 4.00 -51.46 -3.06
CA LYS A 80 2.85 -52.27 -2.61
C LYS A 80 2.08 -51.62 -1.46
N ASP A 81 2.55 -50.47 -1.03
CA ASP A 81 1.97 -49.63 0.02
C ASP A 81 0.62 -49.05 -0.41
N SER A 82 -0.20 -48.66 0.56
CA SER A 82 -1.54 -48.11 0.32
C SER A 82 -1.75 -46.87 1.18
N PRO A 83 -1.89 -45.67 0.60
CA PRO A 83 -1.95 -45.37 -0.85
C PRO A 83 -0.61 -45.59 -1.57
N ILE A 84 -0.67 -45.95 -2.87
CA ILE A 84 0.51 -45.96 -3.74
C ILE A 84 0.87 -44.50 -4.09
N THR A 85 2.06 -44.03 -3.74
CA THR A 85 2.49 -42.64 -3.97
C THR A 85 3.14 -42.45 -5.35
N PHE A 86 2.68 -41.44 -6.08
CA PHE A 86 3.31 -40.88 -7.29
C PHE A 86 3.57 -39.39 -7.12
N HIS A 87 4.59 -38.89 -7.80
CA HIS A 87 4.87 -37.46 -7.94
C HIS A 87 4.52 -37.04 -9.36
N PHE A 88 3.65 -36.04 -9.52
CA PHE A 88 3.32 -35.44 -10.81
C PHE A 88 4.32 -34.33 -11.11
N GLN A 89 5.19 -34.56 -12.10
CA GLN A 89 6.37 -33.73 -12.35
C GLN A 89 6.61 -33.53 -13.85
N ALA A 90 7.23 -32.41 -14.20
CA ALA A 90 7.75 -32.17 -15.53
C ALA A 90 8.87 -33.18 -15.83
N LYS A 91 8.71 -33.89 -16.94
CA LYS A 91 9.60 -34.95 -17.45
C LYS A 91 10.37 -34.50 -18.69
N PHE A 92 9.75 -33.62 -19.48
CA PHE A 92 10.32 -33.04 -20.68
C PHE A 92 10.20 -31.52 -20.57
N PHE A 93 11.23 -30.81 -21.00
CA PHE A 93 11.34 -29.36 -20.87
C PHE A 93 11.11 -28.67 -22.24
N PRO A 94 10.65 -27.40 -22.25
CA PRO A 94 10.56 -26.61 -23.47
C PRO A 94 11.94 -26.33 -24.08
N GLU A 95 12.01 -26.04 -25.38
CA GLU A 95 13.14 -25.33 -26.02
C GLU A 95 13.10 -23.82 -25.71
N LYS A 96 11.91 -23.26 -25.43
CA LYS A 96 11.71 -21.89 -24.92
C LYS A 96 10.50 -21.78 -24.00
N VAL A 97 10.66 -21.31 -22.77
CA VAL A 97 9.54 -21.28 -21.79
C VAL A 97 8.38 -20.37 -22.22
N GLU A 98 8.67 -19.18 -22.77
CA GLU A 98 7.67 -18.16 -23.11
C GLU A 98 6.85 -18.48 -24.38
N GLU A 99 7.38 -19.30 -25.29
CA GLU A 99 6.69 -19.71 -26.53
C GLU A 99 5.91 -21.03 -26.38
N GLU A 100 6.25 -21.85 -25.39
CA GLU A 100 5.73 -23.22 -25.21
C GLU A 100 4.86 -23.45 -23.97
N LEU A 101 5.04 -22.72 -22.86
CA LEU A 101 4.25 -22.91 -21.64
C LEU A 101 3.05 -21.95 -21.65
N VAL A 102 1.87 -22.46 -22.03
CA VAL A 102 0.71 -21.64 -22.41
C VAL A 102 -0.23 -21.34 -21.24
N GLN A 103 -0.45 -22.29 -20.34
CA GLN A 103 -1.33 -22.14 -19.18
C GLN A 103 -0.55 -21.68 -17.94
N GLU A 104 -1.15 -20.78 -17.15
CA GLU A 104 -0.60 -20.34 -15.85
C GLU A 104 -0.31 -21.52 -14.90
N ILE A 105 -1.16 -22.56 -14.86
CA ILE A 105 -0.90 -23.77 -14.05
C ILE A 105 0.32 -24.58 -14.54
N THR A 106 0.56 -24.61 -15.85
CA THR A 106 1.76 -25.25 -16.41
C THR A 106 3.01 -24.47 -16.04
N GLN A 107 2.97 -23.15 -16.21
CA GLN A 107 4.05 -22.23 -15.83
C GLN A 107 4.36 -22.37 -14.33
N HIS A 108 3.34 -22.39 -13.48
CA HIS A 108 3.50 -22.52 -12.02
C HIS A 108 4.18 -23.83 -11.60
N LEU A 109 3.74 -24.97 -12.15
CA LEU A 109 4.34 -26.28 -11.85
C LEU A 109 5.78 -26.38 -12.36
N PHE A 110 6.10 -25.78 -13.51
CA PHE A 110 7.48 -25.66 -13.98
C PHE A 110 8.33 -24.77 -13.07
N PHE A 111 7.82 -23.58 -12.69
CA PHE A 111 8.51 -22.64 -11.80
C PHE A 111 8.85 -23.29 -10.46
N LEU A 112 7.88 -23.92 -9.80
CA LEU A 112 8.12 -24.60 -8.51
C LEU A 112 9.10 -25.76 -8.65
N GLN A 113 9.01 -26.56 -9.71
CA GLN A 113 9.94 -27.67 -9.91
C GLN A 113 11.37 -27.15 -10.15
N VAL A 114 11.56 -26.20 -11.06
CA VAL A 114 12.88 -25.63 -11.38
C VAL A 114 13.48 -24.92 -10.15
N LYS A 115 12.66 -24.15 -9.42
CA LYS A 115 13.09 -23.53 -8.15
C LYS A 115 13.56 -24.58 -7.15
N LYS A 116 12.83 -25.70 -7.01
CA LYS A 116 13.26 -26.79 -6.14
C LYS A 116 14.57 -27.43 -6.63
N GLN A 117 14.72 -27.68 -7.93
CA GLN A 117 15.93 -28.30 -8.49
C GLN A 117 17.19 -27.41 -8.36
N ILE A 118 17.03 -26.07 -8.34
CA ILE A 118 18.13 -25.14 -8.04
C ILE A 118 18.47 -25.14 -6.54
N LEU A 119 17.48 -25.12 -5.65
CA LEU A 119 17.68 -25.14 -4.19
C LEU A 119 18.21 -26.47 -3.66
N ASP A 120 17.81 -27.59 -4.27
CA ASP A 120 18.32 -28.96 -4.00
C ASP A 120 19.69 -29.22 -4.65
N GLU A 121 20.25 -28.25 -5.38
CA GLU A 121 21.55 -28.34 -6.08
C GLU A 121 21.60 -29.43 -7.19
N GLU A 122 20.44 -29.82 -7.72
CA GLU A 122 20.34 -30.64 -8.95
C GLU A 122 20.75 -29.83 -10.19
N ILE A 123 20.42 -28.54 -10.23
CA ILE A 123 20.80 -27.55 -11.25
C ILE A 123 21.80 -26.58 -10.62
N PHE A 124 23.01 -26.48 -11.18
CA PHE A 124 23.96 -25.45 -10.79
C PHE A 124 23.45 -24.05 -11.20
N CYS A 125 23.60 -23.08 -10.31
CA CYS A 125 23.24 -21.69 -10.53
C CYS A 125 24.32 -20.80 -9.87
N SER A 126 24.74 -19.72 -10.54
CA SER A 126 25.75 -18.82 -9.96
C SER A 126 25.17 -18.05 -8.74
N PRO A 127 26.01 -17.54 -7.84
CA PRO A 127 25.56 -16.69 -6.72
C PRO A 127 24.74 -15.48 -7.17
N GLU A 128 25.15 -14.82 -8.25
CA GLU A 128 24.50 -13.63 -8.82
C GLU A 128 23.14 -13.98 -9.42
N ALA A 129 23.08 -15.06 -10.22
CA ALA A 129 21.82 -15.56 -10.77
C ALA A 129 20.88 -16.06 -9.67
N SER A 130 21.41 -16.69 -8.62
CA SER A 130 20.62 -17.17 -7.47
C SER A 130 19.92 -16.05 -6.73
N VAL A 131 20.58 -14.90 -6.52
CA VAL A 131 19.97 -13.71 -5.90
C VAL A 131 18.86 -13.12 -6.78
N LEU A 132 19.09 -13.03 -8.10
CA LEU A 132 18.08 -12.52 -9.03
C LEU A 132 16.86 -13.46 -9.08
N LEU A 133 17.07 -14.77 -9.22
CA LEU A 133 16.02 -15.78 -9.16
C LEU A 133 15.27 -15.76 -7.81
N ALA A 134 15.97 -15.60 -6.69
CA ALA A 134 15.34 -15.44 -5.38
C ALA A 134 14.40 -14.23 -5.34
N SER A 135 14.80 -13.08 -5.90
CA SER A 135 13.95 -11.88 -5.93
C SER A 135 12.66 -12.06 -6.74
N TYR A 136 12.71 -12.77 -7.89
CA TYR A 136 11.50 -13.14 -8.64
C TYR A 136 10.62 -14.14 -7.88
N ALA A 137 11.21 -15.11 -7.18
CA ALA A 137 10.46 -16.04 -6.33
C ALA A 137 9.78 -15.34 -5.14
N VAL A 138 10.37 -14.28 -4.61
CA VAL A 138 9.79 -13.41 -3.56
C VAL A 138 8.63 -12.59 -4.13
N GLN A 139 8.79 -11.91 -5.27
CA GLN A 139 7.70 -11.21 -5.97
C GLN A 139 6.53 -12.15 -6.30
N ALA A 140 6.81 -13.37 -6.77
CA ALA A 140 5.80 -14.39 -7.05
C ALA A 140 5.05 -14.87 -5.78
N LYS A 141 5.71 -14.92 -4.62
CA LYS A 141 5.10 -15.37 -3.35
C LYS A 141 4.31 -14.27 -2.65
N TYR A 142 4.83 -13.04 -2.61
CA TYR A 142 4.32 -11.97 -1.74
C TYR A 142 3.61 -10.82 -2.49
N GLY A 143 3.74 -10.73 -3.81
CA GLY A 143 3.31 -9.55 -4.58
C GLY A 143 4.32 -8.40 -4.44
N ASP A 144 3.88 -7.15 -4.60
CA ASP A 144 4.78 -5.98 -4.58
C ASP A 144 5.45 -5.73 -3.22
N TYR A 145 6.73 -5.37 -3.26
CA TYR A 145 7.44 -4.86 -2.09
C TYR A 145 6.82 -3.56 -1.58
N ASP A 146 6.61 -3.50 -0.26
CA ASP A 146 6.22 -2.31 0.48
C ASP A 146 7.03 -2.27 1.79
N PRO A 147 7.91 -1.27 1.99
CA PRO A 147 8.76 -1.16 3.17
C PRO A 147 7.99 -0.91 4.47
N ASN A 148 6.69 -0.61 4.43
CA ASN A 148 5.85 -0.48 5.62
C ASN A 148 5.49 -1.85 6.22
N PHE A 149 5.28 -2.87 5.38
CA PHE A 149 4.91 -4.22 5.82
C PHE A 149 6.11 -5.18 5.83
N HIS A 150 6.97 -5.11 4.81
CA HIS A 150 8.11 -6.01 4.63
C HIS A 150 9.31 -5.49 5.44
N LYS A 151 9.33 -5.81 6.74
CA LYS A 151 10.45 -5.47 7.64
C LYS A 151 11.54 -6.54 7.61
N LEU A 152 12.78 -6.13 7.85
CA LEU A 152 13.95 -7.01 7.93
C LEU A 152 13.68 -8.23 8.83
N GLY A 153 13.96 -9.43 8.33
CA GLY A 153 13.61 -10.71 8.92
C GLY A 153 12.36 -11.37 8.31
N PHE A 154 11.61 -10.71 7.40
CA PHE A 154 10.43 -11.30 6.78
C PHE A 154 10.74 -12.50 5.88
N LEU A 155 11.96 -12.57 5.30
CA LEU A 155 12.40 -13.72 4.49
C LEU A 155 13.08 -14.82 5.31
N ALA A 156 13.19 -14.69 6.64
CA ALA A 156 13.96 -15.61 7.48
C ALA A 156 13.43 -17.05 7.56
N GLN A 157 12.23 -17.32 7.03
CA GLN A 157 11.65 -18.68 6.92
C GLN A 157 11.70 -19.26 5.50
N ASP A 158 12.16 -18.49 4.50
CA ASP A 158 12.16 -18.93 3.09
C ASP A 158 13.51 -19.53 2.66
N GLU A 159 13.48 -20.76 2.12
CA GLU A 159 14.60 -21.33 1.38
C GLU A 159 14.70 -20.64 0.00
N LEU A 160 15.54 -19.61 -0.07
CA LEU A 160 15.72 -18.73 -1.25
C LEU A 160 17.02 -18.96 -2.04
N LEU A 161 18.08 -19.46 -1.40
CA LEU A 161 19.40 -19.63 -2.01
C LEU A 161 19.95 -21.04 -1.81
N PRO A 162 20.73 -21.60 -2.77
CA PRO A 162 21.45 -22.86 -2.59
C PRO A 162 22.42 -22.83 -1.41
N LYS A 163 22.67 -23.98 -0.79
CA LYS A 163 23.49 -24.09 0.44
C LYS A 163 24.96 -23.76 0.16
N SER A 164 25.48 -24.18 -1.00
CA SER A 164 26.78 -23.79 -1.52
C SER A 164 26.95 -22.27 -1.66
N VAL A 165 25.95 -21.58 -2.23
CA VAL A 165 25.96 -20.10 -2.38
C VAL A 165 26.00 -19.42 -1.01
N LEU A 166 25.19 -19.87 -0.05
CA LEU A 166 25.19 -19.37 1.32
C LEU A 166 26.53 -19.59 2.04
N MET A 167 27.23 -20.70 1.76
CA MET A 167 28.52 -21.05 2.36
C MET A 167 29.73 -20.41 1.65
N GLN A 168 29.61 -20.01 0.39
CA GLN A 168 30.72 -19.47 -0.42
C GLN A 168 31.15 -18.07 0.01
N TYR A 169 30.24 -17.26 0.58
CA TYR A 169 30.51 -15.88 0.99
C TYR A 169 30.38 -15.74 2.50
N GLN A 170 31.25 -14.91 3.11
CA GLN A 170 31.19 -14.57 4.53
C GLN A 170 30.09 -13.51 4.80
N MET A 171 28.86 -13.80 4.36
CA MET A 171 27.68 -12.96 4.49
C MET A 171 26.73 -13.56 5.51
N THR A 172 26.12 -12.71 6.34
CA THR A 172 25.03 -13.14 7.23
C THR A 172 23.74 -13.37 6.43
N THR A 173 22.78 -14.08 7.02
CA THR A 173 21.42 -14.23 6.46
C THR A 173 20.77 -12.86 6.19
N VAL A 174 20.98 -11.90 7.09
CA VAL A 174 20.51 -10.51 6.97
C VAL A 174 21.08 -9.83 5.72
N MET A 175 22.38 -9.95 5.45
CA MET A 175 23.00 -9.35 4.26
C MET A 175 22.54 -10.01 2.95
N TRP A 176 22.15 -11.28 2.99
CA TRP A 176 21.51 -11.95 1.84
C TRP A 176 20.07 -11.47 1.65
N GLU A 177 19.29 -11.31 2.73
CA GLU A 177 17.95 -10.73 2.71
C GLU A 177 17.96 -9.30 2.17
N GLU A 178 18.92 -8.45 2.57
CA GLU A 178 19.12 -7.10 2.03
C GLU A 178 19.37 -7.12 0.52
N LYS A 179 20.25 -8.00 0.01
CA LYS A 179 20.51 -8.14 -1.43
C LYS A 179 19.27 -8.60 -2.20
N ILE A 180 18.52 -9.57 -1.69
CA ILE A 180 17.30 -10.08 -2.34
C ILE A 180 16.21 -9.01 -2.31
N THR A 181 16.08 -8.29 -1.19
CA THR A 181 15.10 -7.19 -1.02
C THR A 181 15.39 -6.01 -1.93
N ALA A 182 16.66 -5.69 -2.19
CA ALA A 182 17.04 -4.65 -3.14
C ALA A 182 16.55 -4.96 -4.57
N TRP A 183 16.72 -6.20 -5.06
CA TRP A 183 16.16 -6.61 -6.35
C TRP A 183 14.65 -6.76 -6.33
N TYR A 184 14.06 -7.22 -5.22
CA TYR A 184 12.62 -7.34 -5.03
C TYR A 184 11.90 -5.98 -5.16
N ALA A 185 12.50 -4.89 -4.65
CA ALA A 185 11.95 -3.55 -4.76
C ALA A 185 11.80 -3.06 -6.22
N GLU A 186 12.69 -3.48 -7.12
CA GLU A 186 12.66 -3.13 -8.55
C GLU A 186 11.57 -3.89 -9.33
N HIS A 187 11.07 -5.02 -8.82
CA HIS A 187 10.04 -5.84 -9.47
C HIS A 187 8.61 -5.32 -9.28
N ARG A 188 8.44 -4.15 -8.67
CA ARG A 188 7.13 -3.58 -8.33
C ARG A 188 6.23 -3.40 -9.57
N GLY A 189 5.04 -3.97 -9.51
CA GLY A 189 4.05 -3.99 -10.59
C GLY A 189 4.14 -5.23 -11.49
N ILE A 190 5.18 -6.07 -11.35
CA ILE A 190 5.25 -7.37 -12.03
C ILE A 190 4.29 -8.34 -11.33
N ALA A 191 3.28 -8.83 -12.05
CA ALA A 191 2.33 -9.77 -11.47
C ALA A 191 2.97 -11.14 -11.22
N ARG A 192 2.41 -11.93 -10.29
CA ARG A 192 2.89 -13.29 -9.98
C ARG A 192 3.07 -14.17 -11.22
N ASP A 193 2.11 -14.17 -12.15
CA ASP A 193 2.18 -14.93 -13.41
C ASP A 193 3.35 -14.49 -14.32
N GLU A 194 3.81 -13.24 -14.18
CA GLU A 194 4.91 -12.67 -14.95
C GLU A 194 6.24 -12.88 -14.23
N ALA A 195 6.29 -12.80 -12.90
CA ALA A 195 7.46 -13.11 -12.09
C ALA A 195 7.86 -14.59 -12.14
N GLU A 196 6.88 -15.51 -12.15
CA GLU A 196 7.14 -16.95 -12.34
C GLU A 196 7.66 -17.26 -13.76
N MET A 197 7.23 -16.48 -14.77
CA MET A 197 7.75 -16.58 -16.14
C MET A 197 9.17 -16.01 -16.27
N GLU A 198 9.47 -14.83 -15.74
CA GLU A 198 10.83 -14.27 -15.79
C GLU A 198 11.84 -15.11 -15.00
N TYR A 199 11.43 -15.71 -13.87
CA TYR A 199 12.23 -16.75 -13.19
C TYR A 199 12.60 -17.89 -14.15
N LEU A 200 11.61 -18.43 -14.86
CA LEU A 200 11.83 -19.52 -15.83
C LEU A 200 12.66 -19.09 -17.04
N LYS A 201 12.53 -17.84 -17.50
CA LYS A 201 13.29 -17.30 -18.63
C LYS A 201 14.77 -17.15 -18.32
N ILE A 202 15.13 -16.82 -17.08
CA ILE A 202 16.52 -16.82 -16.60
C ILE A 202 17.00 -18.25 -16.36
N ALA A 203 16.17 -19.09 -15.73
CA ALA A 203 16.58 -20.45 -15.38
C ALA A 203 16.78 -21.38 -16.59
N GLN A 204 16.13 -21.14 -17.73
CA GLN A 204 16.29 -21.96 -18.95
C GLN A 204 17.70 -21.87 -19.56
N ASP A 205 18.44 -20.79 -19.28
CA ASP A 205 19.77 -20.52 -19.85
C ASP A 205 20.91 -21.14 -19.00
N LEU A 206 20.59 -21.74 -17.84
CA LEU A 206 21.55 -22.46 -16.99
C LEU A 206 21.98 -23.78 -17.65
N GLU A 207 23.28 -24.11 -17.66
CA GLU A 207 23.82 -25.22 -18.48
C GLU A 207 23.37 -26.63 -18.05
N MET A 208 22.70 -26.73 -16.91
CA MET A 208 22.13 -27.98 -16.37
C MET A 208 20.59 -28.03 -16.48
N TYR A 209 19.94 -26.99 -16.99
CA TYR A 209 18.48 -26.91 -17.08
C TYR A 209 17.89 -28.02 -17.97
N GLY A 210 16.97 -28.81 -17.40
CA GLY A 210 16.31 -29.92 -18.10
C GLY A 210 17.20 -31.11 -18.47
N VAL A 211 18.49 -31.10 -18.14
CA VAL A 211 19.46 -32.13 -18.55
C VAL A 211 19.35 -33.38 -17.65
N SER A 212 18.87 -34.49 -18.22
CA SER A 212 18.85 -35.79 -17.54
C SER A 212 20.20 -36.50 -17.66
N TYR A 213 21.01 -36.51 -16.59
CA TYR A 213 22.35 -37.11 -16.57
C TYR A 213 22.35 -38.63 -16.26
N PHE A 214 23.17 -39.38 -16.99
CA PHE A 214 23.37 -40.83 -16.82
C PHE A 214 24.87 -41.20 -16.87
N ALA A 215 25.34 -42.00 -15.90
CA ALA A 215 26.68 -42.58 -15.93
C ALA A 215 26.79 -43.67 -17.02
N ILE A 216 27.78 -43.51 -17.89
CA ILE A 216 28.05 -44.37 -19.05
C ILE A 216 29.56 -44.59 -19.21
N THR A 217 29.96 -45.66 -19.89
CA THR A 217 31.36 -45.87 -20.31
C THR A 217 31.47 -45.95 -21.83
N GLN A 218 32.51 -45.35 -22.42
CA GLN A 218 32.70 -45.42 -23.87
C GLN A 218 33.20 -46.81 -24.32
N ASN A 219 34.03 -47.44 -23.48
CA ASN A 219 34.63 -48.76 -23.71
C ASN A 219 34.33 -49.70 -22.54
N LYS A 220 34.44 -51.02 -22.77
CA LYS A 220 34.41 -52.05 -21.70
C LYS A 220 35.67 -52.08 -20.80
N ARG A 221 36.48 -51.02 -20.85
CA ARG A 221 37.76 -50.83 -20.15
C ARG A 221 37.89 -49.35 -19.79
N ASP A 222 37.06 -48.94 -18.84
CA ASP A 222 37.22 -47.76 -17.99
C ASP A 222 37.54 -46.45 -18.71
N THR A 223 36.48 -45.84 -19.24
CA THR A 223 36.45 -44.39 -19.47
C THR A 223 35.04 -43.93 -19.12
N ASP A 224 34.88 -43.54 -17.85
CA ASP A 224 33.63 -43.01 -17.32
C ASP A 224 33.31 -41.66 -17.96
N LEU A 225 32.06 -41.51 -18.37
CA LEU A 225 31.48 -40.31 -18.96
C LEU A 225 30.07 -40.11 -18.41
N LEU A 226 29.54 -38.90 -18.55
CA LEU A 226 28.14 -38.61 -18.28
C LEU A 226 27.42 -38.32 -19.61
N LEU A 227 26.28 -38.97 -19.83
CA LEU A 227 25.34 -38.65 -20.90
C LEU A 227 24.27 -37.71 -20.34
N GLY A 228 24.15 -36.51 -20.86
CA GLY A 228 22.94 -35.68 -20.73
C GLY A 228 21.95 -35.99 -21.85
N VAL A 229 20.66 -35.90 -21.51
CA VAL A 229 19.52 -36.01 -22.44
C VAL A 229 18.56 -34.85 -22.14
N ASP A 230 18.25 -34.03 -23.13
CA ASP A 230 17.46 -32.81 -22.97
C ASP A 230 16.59 -32.50 -24.22
N ALA A 231 16.02 -31.30 -24.26
CA ALA A 231 15.16 -30.83 -25.34
C ALA A 231 15.90 -30.57 -26.68
N GLN A 232 17.23 -30.38 -26.66
CA GLN A 232 18.06 -30.05 -27.82
C GLN A 232 18.76 -31.28 -28.42
N GLY A 233 19.21 -32.23 -27.59
CA GLY A 233 19.90 -33.42 -28.08
C GLY A 233 20.40 -34.42 -27.03
N LEU A 234 21.53 -35.02 -27.37
CA LEU A 234 22.32 -35.92 -26.51
C LEU A 234 23.72 -35.36 -26.33
N HIS A 235 24.18 -35.27 -25.09
CA HIS A 235 25.36 -34.51 -24.71
C HIS A 235 26.31 -35.37 -23.88
N ILE A 236 27.61 -35.36 -24.19
CA ILE A 236 28.63 -36.20 -23.56
C ILE A 236 29.55 -35.31 -22.73
N TYR A 237 29.60 -35.55 -21.42
CA TYR A 237 30.31 -34.75 -20.44
C TYR A 237 31.42 -35.55 -19.75
N SER A 238 32.33 -34.85 -19.08
CA SER A 238 33.26 -35.49 -18.13
C SER A 238 32.54 -35.78 -16.81
N PRO A 239 32.88 -36.84 -16.06
CA PRO A 239 32.33 -37.05 -14.72
C PRO A 239 32.51 -35.84 -13.79
N ASN A 240 33.63 -35.14 -13.93
CA ASN A 240 34.02 -33.98 -13.11
C ASN A 240 33.54 -32.62 -13.67
N SER A 241 32.74 -32.59 -14.76
CA SER A 241 32.24 -31.32 -15.32
C SER A 241 30.92 -31.54 -16.07
N LYS A 242 29.81 -31.18 -15.41
CA LYS A 242 28.44 -31.30 -15.93
C LYS A 242 27.97 -30.10 -16.76
N LEU A 243 28.66 -28.95 -16.67
CA LEU A 243 28.27 -27.71 -17.36
C LEU A 243 28.62 -27.78 -18.85
N ASN A 244 29.85 -28.18 -19.18
CA ASN A 244 30.38 -28.08 -20.54
C ASN A 244 30.47 -29.46 -21.23
N PRO A 245 29.67 -29.74 -22.28
CA PRO A 245 29.73 -31.00 -23.00
C PRO A 245 30.96 -31.08 -23.92
N LYS A 246 31.67 -32.21 -23.87
CA LYS A 246 32.78 -32.57 -24.77
C LYS A 246 32.30 -32.90 -26.19
N LYS A 247 31.08 -33.42 -26.34
CA LYS A 247 30.48 -33.75 -27.63
C LYS A 247 28.97 -33.68 -27.55
N SER A 248 28.34 -33.07 -28.55
CA SER A 248 26.89 -32.88 -28.64
C SER A 248 26.34 -33.53 -29.91
N PHE A 249 25.16 -34.13 -29.83
CA PHE A 249 24.42 -34.71 -30.95
C PHE A 249 23.01 -34.08 -30.94
N PRO A 250 22.76 -32.99 -31.69
CA PRO A 250 21.43 -32.38 -31.74
C PRO A 250 20.42 -33.33 -32.39
N TRP A 251 19.15 -33.26 -32.02
CA TRP A 251 18.12 -34.20 -32.52
C TRP A 251 18.03 -34.24 -34.06
N SER A 252 18.22 -33.11 -34.74
CA SER A 252 18.29 -33.02 -36.21
C SER A 252 19.47 -33.78 -36.84
N GLY A 253 20.54 -34.00 -36.09
CA GLY A 253 21.75 -34.71 -36.53
C GLY A 253 21.68 -36.23 -36.35
N ILE A 254 20.59 -36.78 -35.80
CA ILE A 254 20.46 -38.20 -35.44
C ILE A 254 19.52 -38.93 -36.41
N ARG A 255 19.96 -40.09 -36.93
CA ARG A 255 19.16 -40.98 -37.79
C ARG A 255 18.33 -41.99 -37.01
N ASN A 256 18.94 -42.57 -35.99
CA ASN A 256 18.40 -43.71 -35.25
C ASN A 256 19.15 -43.90 -33.93
N ILE A 257 18.40 -44.18 -32.86
CA ILE A 257 18.93 -44.58 -31.57
C ILE A 257 18.45 -46.00 -31.25
N SER A 258 19.36 -46.85 -30.78
CA SER A 258 19.07 -48.25 -30.47
C SER A 258 20.05 -48.80 -29.44
N TYR A 259 19.63 -49.74 -28.61
CA TYR A 259 20.51 -50.47 -27.69
C TYR A 259 20.38 -51.99 -27.87
N SER A 260 21.44 -52.72 -27.52
CA SER A 260 21.45 -54.17 -27.38
C SER A 260 22.15 -54.52 -26.07
N GLU A 261 21.44 -55.21 -25.17
CA GLU A 261 21.87 -55.45 -23.79
C GLU A 261 22.34 -54.16 -23.08
N LYS A 262 23.66 -54.04 -22.84
CA LYS A 262 24.32 -52.87 -22.24
C LYS A 262 24.83 -51.87 -23.28
N GLU A 263 25.10 -52.28 -24.53
CA GLU A 263 25.58 -51.39 -25.59
C GLU A 263 24.44 -50.49 -26.09
N PHE A 264 24.69 -49.18 -26.14
CA PHE A 264 23.79 -48.17 -26.69
C PHE A 264 24.48 -47.51 -27.89
N THR A 265 23.74 -47.30 -28.97
CA THR A 265 24.25 -46.85 -30.28
C THR A 265 23.44 -45.65 -30.78
N ILE A 266 24.15 -44.54 -31.07
CA ILE A 266 23.64 -43.35 -31.74
C ILE A 266 24.16 -43.37 -33.18
N LYS A 267 23.27 -43.48 -34.16
CA LYS A 267 23.62 -43.40 -35.59
C LYS A 267 23.33 -41.97 -36.10
N PRO A 268 24.32 -41.22 -36.62
CA PRO A 268 24.08 -39.89 -37.14
C PRO A 268 23.30 -39.90 -38.48
N LEU A 269 22.70 -38.76 -38.82
CA LEU A 269 21.95 -38.57 -40.06
C LEU A 269 22.85 -38.68 -41.28
N GLU A 270 24.01 -38.00 -41.26
CA GLU A 270 25.01 -38.09 -42.31
C GLU A 270 25.84 -39.38 -42.21
N LYS A 271 25.92 -40.13 -43.31
CA LYS A 271 26.71 -41.37 -43.40
C LYS A 271 28.23 -41.18 -43.25
N LYS A 272 28.73 -39.93 -43.30
CA LYS A 272 30.15 -39.59 -43.13
C LYS A 272 30.57 -39.53 -41.66
N ASN A 273 29.62 -39.34 -40.74
CA ASN A 273 29.90 -39.14 -39.32
C ASN A 273 29.91 -40.48 -38.59
N ASP A 274 30.85 -40.65 -37.66
CA ASP A 274 31.00 -41.91 -36.93
C ASP A 274 29.78 -42.27 -36.07
N VAL A 275 29.45 -43.56 -36.06
CA VAL A 275 28.45 -44.13 -35.16
C VAL A 275 28.99 -44.11 -33.73
N PHE A 276 28.38 -43.31 -32.87
CA PHE A 276 28.80 -43.25 -31.47
C PHE A 276 28.19 -44.41 -30.67
N LYS A 277 29.03 -45.04 -29.84
CA LYS A 277 28.65 -46.13 -28.95
C LYS A 277 29.07 -45.84 -27.53
N PHE A 278 28.26 -46.28 -26.58
CA PHE A 278 28.59 -46.32 -25.16
C PHE A 278 27.91 -47.52 -24.50
N TYR A 279 28.24 -47.78 -23.24
CA TYR A 279 27.65 -48.81 -22.41
C TYR A 279 27.08 -48.19 -21.13
N SER A 280 25.98 -48.72 -20.62
CA SER A 280 25.48 -48.39 -19.28
C SER A 280 25.60 -49.58 -18.33
N SER A 281 25.63 -49.30 -17.03
CA SER A 281 25.81 -50.33 -16.00
C SER A 281 24.71 -51.39 -16.00
N GLN A 282 23.46 -51.02 -16.33
CA GLN A 282 22.26 -51.87 -16.22
C GLN A 282 21.31 -51.67 -17.41
N LEU A 283 20.73 -52.76 -17.93
CA LEU A 283 19.71 -52.75 -19.00
C LEU A 283 18.52 -51.81 -18.74
N ARG A 284 18.16 -51.57 -17.47
CA ARG A 284 17.08 -50.63 -17.11
C ARG A 284 17.44 -49.16 -17.37
N VAL A 285 18.72 -48.81 -17.34
CA VAL A 285 19.22 -47.46 -17.66
C VAL A 285 19.10 -47.22 -19.17
N ASN A 286 19.55 -48.16 -20.02
CA ASN A 286 19.34 -48.09 -21.48
C ASN A 286 17.84 -47.95 -21.85
N LYS A 287 16.95 -48.63 -21.12
CA LYS A 287 15.49 -48.51 -21.29
C LYS A 287 14.97 -47.11 -20.89
N LEU A 288 15.49 -46.50 -19.84
CA LEU A 288 15.12 -45.14 -19.43
C LEU A 288 15.65 -44.09 -20.40
N ILE A 289 16.94 -44.16 -20.77
CA ILE A 289 17.56 -43.26 -21.76
C ILE A 289 16.75 -43.27 -23.06
N LEU A 290 16.48 -44.44 -23.66
CA LEU A 290 15.73 -44.51 -24.92
C LEU A 290 14.32 -43.90 -24.80
N GLN A 291 13.66 -44.04 -23.65
CA GLN A 291 12.33 -43.45 -23.42
C GLN A 291 12.36 -41.93 -23.20
N LEU A 292 13.49 -41.36 -22.81
CA LEU A 292 13.72 -39.91 -22.82
C LEU A 292 14.10 -39.42 -24.21
N CYS A 293 14.96 -40.15 -24.94
CA CYS A 293 15.30 -39.84 -26.33
C CYS A 293 14.06 -39.75 -27.22
N ILE A 294 13.16 -40.74 -27.15
CA ILE A 294 11.93 -40.76 -27.95
C ILE A 294 11.07 -39.54 -27.64
N GLY A 295 10.76 -39.26 -26.36
CA GLY A 295 9.87 -38.16 -26.00
C GLY A 295 10.44 -36.77 -26.30
N ASN A 296 11.74 -36.54 -26.06
CA ASN A 296 12.38 -35.27 -26.44
C ASN A 296 12.44 -35.10 -27.96
N HIS A 297 12.77 -36.16 -28.72
CA HIS A 297 12.76 -36.13 -30.18
C HIS A 297 11.34 -35.88 -30.75
N ASP A 298 10.30 -36.50 -30.18
CA ASP A 298 8.92 -36.31 -30.61
C ASP A 298 8.42 -34.88 -30.35
N LEU A 299 8.83 -34.25 -29.24
CA LEU A 299 8.59 -32.83 -28.97
C LEU A 299 9.40 -31.90 -29.89
N PHE A 300 10.69 -32.17 -30.08
CA PHE A 300 11.56 -31.48 -31.04
C PHE A 300 10.96 -31.48 -32.46
N MET A 301 10.40 -32.62 -32.89
CA MET A 301 9.71 -32.80 -34.18
C MET A 301 8.28 -32.23 -34.19
N ARG A 302 7.68 -31.92 -33.04
CA ARG A 302 6.39 -31.21 -32.93
C ARG A 302 6.58 -29.70 -33.07
N ARG A 303 7.58 -29.13 -32.38
CA ARG A 303 7.95 -27.69 -32.46
C ARG A 303 8.30 -27.23 -33.88
N ARG A 304 8.77 -28.15 -34.72
CA ARG A 304 9.17 -27.91 -36.12
C ARG A 304 8.03 -28.13 -37.12
N LYS A 305 6.78 -28.14 -36.64
CA LYS A 305 5.53 -28.19 -37.42
C LYS A 305 4.63 -27.05 -36.98
N VAL A 306 3.63 -26.72 -37.81
CA VAL A 306 2.58 -25.78 -37.42
C VAL A 306 1.83 -26.32 -36.20
N ASP A 307 1.54 -25.45 -35.23
CA ASP A 307 0.77 -25.78 -34.02
C ASP A 307 -0.56 -26.47 -34.39
N THR A 308 -0.93 -27.52 -33.66
CA THR A 308 -2.23 -28.17 -33.85
C THR A 308 -3.37 -27.22 -33.48
N ILE A 309 -4.55 -27.39 -34.09
CA ILE A 309 -5.74 -26.54 -33.82
C ILE A 309 -6.01 -26.40 -32.31
N GLU A 310 -5.83 -27.48 -31.55
CA GLU A 310 -5.97 -27.44 -30.09
C GLU A 310 -4.97 -26.50 -29.40
N VAL A 311 -3.69 -26.51 -29.81
CA VAL A 311 -2.67 -25.60 -29.25
C VAL A 311 -2.94 -24.17 -29.68
N GLN A 312 -3.37 -23.94 -30.92
CA GLN A 312 -3.77 -22.60 -31.40
C GLN A 312 -4.93 -22.04 -30.58
N GLN A 313 -5.97 -22.86 -30.33
CA GLN A 313 -7.11 -22.49 -29.47
C GLN A 313 -6.68 -22.22 -28.03
N MET A 314 -5.80 -23.05 -27.47
CA MET A 314 -5.26 -22.88 -26.11
C MET A 314 -4.44 -21.59 -25.98
N LYS A 315 -3.57 -21.28 -26.96
CA LYS A 315 -2.80 -20.02 -27.02
C LYS A 315 -3.71 -18.80 -27.20
N ALA A 316 -4.77 -18.90 -28.00
CA ALA A 316 -5.76 -17.84 -28.14
C ALA A 316 -6.52 -17.58 -26.82
N GLN A 317 -7.01 -18.64 -26.18
CA GLN A 317 -7.70 -18.58 -24.89
C GLN A 317 -6.83 -17.98 -23.78
N ALA A 318 -5.56 -18.43 -23.65
CA ALA A 318 -4.63 -17.88 -22.66
C ALA A 318 -4.32 -16.40 -22.91
N LYS A 319 -4.18 -15.98 -24.18
CA LYS A 319 -3.97 -14.58 -24.55
C LYS A 319 -5.18 -13.71 -24.23
N GLU A 320 -6.40 -14.20 -24.47
CA GLU A 320 -7.64 -13.53 -24.11
C GLU A 320 -7.78 -13.39 -22.58
N GLU A 321 -7.52 -14.48 -21.84
CA GLU A 321 -7.58 -14.47 -20.38
C GLU A 321 -6.54 -13.52 -19.75
N LYS A 322 -5.29 -13.52 -20.24
CA LYS A 322 -4.27 -12.59 -19.77
C LYS A 322 -4.59 -11.13 -20.12
N ALA A 323 -5.19 -10.88 -21.30
CA ALA A 323 -5.68 -9.55 -21.65
C ALA A 323 -6.81 -9.09 -20.73
N ARG A 324 -7.76 -9.98 -20.41
CA ARG A 324 -8.87 -9.69 -19.48
C ARG A 324 -8.35 -9.40 -18.07
N LYS A 325 -7.49 -10.26 -17.51
CA LYS A 325 -6.82 -10.06 -16.21
C LYS A 325 -6.04 -8.74 -16.16
N LYS A 326 -5.37 -8.35 -17.25
CA LYS A 326 -4.67 -7.06 -17.34
C LYS A 326 -5.62 -5.86 -17.31
N MET A 327 -6.78 -5.96 -17.97
CA MET A 327 -7.81 -4.91 -17.92
C MET A 327 -8.49 -4.83 -16.55
N GLU A 328 -8.82 -5.96 -15.94
CA GLU A 328 -9.35 -6.06 -14.57
C GLU A 328 -8.38 -5.41 -13.55
N ARG A 329 -7.08 -5.75 -13.61
CA ARG A 329 -6.01 -5.14 -12.80
C ARG A 329 -5.92 -3.61 -13.01
N GLN A 330 -6.03 -3.13 -14.26
CA GLN A 330 -6.00 -1.68 -14.57
C GLN A 330 -7.23 -0.92 -14.06
N ILE A 331 -8.41 -1.54 -14.06
CA ILE A 331 -9.63 -0.95 -13.48
C ILE A 331 -9.46 -0.82 -11.96
N LEU A 332 -9.07 -1.90 -11.29
CA LEU A 332 -8.85 -1.92 -9.83
C LEU A 332 -7.78 -0.91 -9.38
N ALA A 333 -6.69 -0.77 -10.14
CA ALA A 333 -5.65 0.22 -9.86
C ALA A 333 -6.18 1.67 -9.96
N ARG A 334 -7.03 1.97 -10.95
CA ARG A 334 -7.68 3.28 -11.07
C ARG A 334 -8.69 3.54 -9.95
N GLU A 335 -9.48 2.54 -9.58
CA GLU A 335 -10.42 2.64 -8.47
C GLU A 335 -9.71 2.92 -7.13
N LYS A 336 -8.60 2.22 -6.88
CA LYS A 336 -7.73 2.48 -5.72
C LYS A 336 -7.18 3.91 -5.74
N GLN A 337 -6.64 4.39 -6.87
CA GLN A 337 -6.14 5.75 -6.98
C GLN A 337 -7.24 6.80 -6.71
N MET A 338 -8.42 6.67 -7.33
CA MET A 338 -9.54 7.58 -7.11
C MET A 338 -9.99 7.60 -5.65
N ARG A 339 -9.89 6.48 -4.93
CA ARG A 339 -10.17 6.39 -3.49
C ARG A 339 -9.12 7.12 -2.65
N GLU A 340 -7.84 6.92 -2.94
CA GLU A 340 -6.73 7.63 -2.26
C GLU A 340 -6.77 9.15 -2.54
N ASP A 341 -7.23 9.56 -3.73
CA ASP A 341 -7.41 10.96 -4.09
C ASP A 341 -8.60 11.58 -3.34
N ALA A 342 -9.72 10.86 -3.25
CA ALA A 342 -10.91 11.29 -2.49
C ALA A 342 -10.65 11.36 -0.98
N GLU A 343 -9.86 10.44 -0.42
CA GLU A 343 -9.48 10.42 1.00
C GLU A 343 -8.57 11.62 1.34
N ARG A 344 -7.58 11.93 0.49
CA ARG A 344 -6.74 13.14 0.63
C ARG A 344 -7.55 14.44 0.49
N ALA A 345 -8.48 14.49 -0.46
CA ALA A 345 -9.37 15.65 -0.63
C ALA A 345 -10.31 15.83 0.58
N LYS A 346 -10.77 14.73 1.20
CA LYS A 346 -11.55 14.76 2.44
C LYS A 346 -10.73 15.31 3.60
N GLU A 347 -9.50 14.82 3.81
CA GLU A 347 -8.61 15.37 4.85
C GLU A 347 -8.36 16.87 4.67
N GLU A 348 -8.17 17.34 3.44
CA GLU A 348 -7.96 18.76 3.17
C GLU A 348 -9.23 19.59 3.49
N MET A 349 -10.41 19.11 3.11
CA MET A 349 -11.68 19.76 3.46
C MET A 349 -11.93 19.77 4.97
N GLU A 350 -11.58 18.71 5.70
CA GLU A 350 -11.72 18.67 7.17
C GLU A 350 -10.75 19.65 7.86
N ARG A 351 -9.52 19.80 7.37
CA ARG A 351 -8.57 20.83 7.85
C ARG A 351 -9.07 22.25 7.59
N ARG A 352 -9.59 22.52 6.39
CA ARG A 352 -10.18 23.83 6.01
C ARG A 352 -11.45 24.14 6.84
N LEU A 353 -12.29 23.15 7.10
CA LEU A 353 -13.48 23.31 7.95
C LEU A 353 -13.11 23.67 9.39
N PHE A 354 -12.08 23.03 9.96
CA PHE A 354 -11.58 23.35 11.29
C PHE A 354 -11.03 24.80 11.37
N GLN A 355 -10.30 25.25 10.36
CA GLN A 355 -9.81 26.64 10.26
C GLN A 355 -10.97 27.64 10.23
N LEU A 356 -11.96 27.43 9.36
CA LEU A 356 -13.14 28.30 9.25
C LEU A 356 -14.00 28.30 10.52
N GLN A 357 -14.05 27.19 11.27
CA GLN A 357 -14.73 27.13 12.57
C GLN A 357 -14.01 27.97 13.64
N ASP A 358 -12.67 27.97 13.65
CA ASP A 358 -11.90 28.78 14.60
C ASP A 358 -11.94 30.28 14.24
N GLU A 359 -11.84 30.62 12.95
CA GLU A 359 -12.05 31.99 12.46
C GLU A 359 -13.44 32.52 12.81
N ALA A 360 -14.50 31.72 12.60
CA ALA A 360 -15.86 32.10 12.96
C ALA A 360 -16.05 32.26 14.48
N ARG A 361 -15.40 31.41 15.29
CA ARG A 361 -15.39 31.52 16.75
C ARG A 361 -14.73 32.83 17.20
N LEU A 362 -13.55 33.14 16.68
CA LEU A 362 -12.81 34.36 16.99
C LEU A 362 -13.57 35.62 16.55
N ALA A 363 -14.23 35.59 15.39
CA ALA A 363 -15.08 36.67 14.91
C ALA A 363 -16.31 36.88 15.82
N ASN A 364 -16.94 35.80 16.30
CA ASN A 364 -18.08 35.88 17.21
C ASN A 364 -17.67 36.36 18.61
N GLU A 365 -16.51 35.94 19.12
CA GLU A 365 -15.93 36.49 20.37
C GLU A 365 -15.60 37.99 20.23
N ALA A 366 -15.13 38.44 19.08
CA ALA A 366 -14.86 39.85 18.81
C ALA A 366 -16.15 40.68 18.67
N LEU A 367 -17.19 40.13 18.04
CA LEU A 367 -18.51 40.76 17.94
C LEU A 367 -19.13 40.96 19.32
N LEU A 368 -19.16 39.93 20.16
CA LEU A 368 -19.74 40.01 21.51
C LEU A 368 -19.06 41.10 22.37
N ARG A 369 -17.71 41.18 22.32
CA ARG A 369 -16.96 42.25 23.00
C ARG A 369 -17.28 43.64 22.42
N SER A 370 -17.53 43.72 21.11
CA SER A 370 -17.95 44.97 20.47
C SER A 370 -19.35 45.41 20.95
N GLU A 371 -20.29 44.48 21.10
CA GLU A 371 -21.63 44.72 21.65
C GLU A 371 -21.54 45.18 23.12
N GLU A 372 -20.80 44.47 23.97
CA GLU A 372 -20.52 44.87 25.36
C GLU A 372 -19.94 46.30 25.45
N THR A 373 -19.01 46.67 24.57
CA THR A 373 -18.47 48.03 24.54
C THR A 373 -19.45 49.08 24.02
N ALA A 374 -20.38 48.70 23.14
CA ALA A 374 -21.41 49.61 22.63
C ALA A 374 -22.45 49.93 23.71
N ASP A 375 -22.91 48.93 24.46
CA ASP A 375 -23.84 49.10 25.60
C ASP A 375 -23.21 49.98 26.70
N LEU A 376 -21.95 49.72 27.07
CA LEU A 376 -21.21 50.55 28.03
C LEU A 376 -20.95 51.98 27.56
N LEU A 377 -20.96 52.25 26.24
CA LEU A 377 -20.90 53.60 25.68
C LEU A 377 -22.29 54.26 25.67
N ALA A 378 -23.36 53.50 25.43
CA ALA A 378 -24.73 54.00 25.48
C ALA A 378 -25.14 54.38 26.92
N GLU A 379 -24.82 53.55 27.92
CA GLU A 379 -25.04 53.87 29.34
C GLU A 379 -24.30 55.15 29.76
N LYS A 380 -23.02 55.28 29.39
CA LYS A 380 -22.24 56.50 29.64
C LYS A 380 -22.81 57.74 28.94
N ALA A 381 -23.35 57.58 27.73
CA ALA A 381 -24.01 58.68 27.02
C ALA A 381 -25.29 59.12 27.74
N GLN A 382 -26.10 58.18 28.25
CA GLN A 382 -27.29 58.50 29.06
C GLN A 382 -26.92 59.21 30.36
N ILE A 383 -25.93 58.71 31.10
CA ILE A 383 -25.43 59.36 32.33
C ILE A 383 -24.95 60.79 32.04
N ALA A 384 -24.17 60.99 30.97
CA ALA A 384 -23.71 62.32 30.57
C ALA A 384 -24.87 63.25 30.15
N GLU A 385 -25.93 62.72 29.55
CA GLU A 385 -27.13 63.50 29.22
C GLU A 385 -27.93 63.90 30.48
N GLU A 386 -28.03 63.02 31.47
CA GLU A 386 -28.65 63.32 32.77
C GLU A 386 -27.84 64.31 33.59
N GLU A 387 -26.51 64.17 33.64
CA GLU A 387 -25.61 65.16 34.25
C GLU A 387 -25.73 66.52 33.57
N ALA A 388 -25.78 66.56 32.23
CA ALA A 388 -25.98 67.80 31.47
C ALA A 388 -27.34 68.45 31.77
N LYS A 389 -28.43 67.68 31.86
CA LYS A 389 -29.76 68.16 32.27
C LYS A 389 -29.75 68.72 33.69
N LEU A 390 -29.10 68.03 34.63
CA LEU A 390 -29.00 68.44 36.03
C LEU A 390 -28.15 69.72 36.19
N LEU A 391 -27.07 69.85 35.42
CA LEU A 391 -26.24 71.06 35.36
C LEU A 391 -27.01 72.23 34.74
N ALA A 392 -27.78 71.99 33.67
CA ALA A 392 -28.64 73.01 33.05
C ALA A 392 -29.74 73.50 34.01
N HIS A 393 -30.37 72.60 34.78
CA HIS A 393 -31.33 72.98 35.82
C HIS A 393 -30.68 73.83 36.91
N LYS A 394 -29.55 73.39 37.48
CA LYS A 394 -28.80 74.15 38.49
C LYS A 394 -28.34 75.52 37.98
N ALA A 395 -27.97 75.62 36.71
CA ALA A 395 -27.62 76.89 36.08
C ALA A 395 -28.85 77.81 35.96
N ALA A 396 -30.02 77.28 35.59
CA ALA A 396 -31.26 78.05 35.53
C ALA A 396 -31.74 78.52 36.93
N ASP A 397 -31.61 77.68 37.96
CA ASP A 397 -31.91 78.06 39.35
C ASP A 397 -30.98 79.20 39.83
N ALA A 398 -29.68 79.08 39.57
CA ALA A 398 -28.68 80.09 39.92
C ALA A 398 -28.87 81.41 39.14
N GLU A 399 -29.27 81.32 37.87
CA GLU A 399 -29.64 82.46 37.03
C GLU A 399 -30.89 83.17 37.58
N GLN A 400 -31.92 82.42 38.00
CA GLN A 400 -33.12 82.98 38.61
C GLN A 400 -32.84 83.64 39.97
N GLU A 401 -32.02 83.01 40.82
CA GLU A 401 -31.65 83.59 42.12
C GLU A 401 -30.73 84.81 41.96
N ARG A 402 -29.82 84.81 40.97
CA ARG A 402 -29.07 86.02 40.59
C ARG A 402 -30.02 87.16 40.22
N GLN A 403 -31.01 86.91 39.38
CA GLN A 403 -32.00 87.93 38.98
C GLN A 403 -32.82 88.44 40.17
N ARG A 404 -33.19 87.56 41.13
CA ARG A 404 -33.83 87.98 42.39
C ARG A 404 -32.93 88.89 43.24
N LEU A 405 -31.65 88.54 43.37
CA LEU A 405 -30.67 89.34 44.10
C LEU A 405 -30.40 90.69 43.42
N GLU A 406 -30.33 90.75 42.09
CA GLU A 406 -30.22 91.99 41.32
C GLU A 406 -31.45 92.89 41.48
N VAL A 407 -32.67 92.33 41.37
CA VAL A 407 -33.92 93.09 41.61
C VAL A 407 -34.00 93.60 43.05
N THR A 408 -33.54 92.82 44.02
CA THR A 408 -33.51 93.23 45.44
C THR A 408 -32.48 94.33 45.67
N ALA A 409 -31.26 94.18 45.15
CA ALA A 409 -30.21 95.21 45.24
C ALA A 409 -30.61 96.51 44.53
N MET A 410 -31.33 96.43 43.40
CA MET A 410 -31.90 97.59 42.71
C MET A 410 -32.94 98.30 43.59
N LYS A 411 -33.86 97.57 44.22
CA LYS A 411 -34.83 98.16 45.19
C LYS A 411 -34.11 98.84 46.35
N THR A 412 -33.16 98.19 47.02
CA THR A 412 -32.41 98.79 48.14
C THR A 412 -31.60 100.01 47.71
N LYS A 413 -31.07 100.03 46.48
CA LYS A 413 -30.37 101.18 45.89
C LYS A 413 -31.34 102.34 45.58
N GLU A 414 -32.57 102.05 45.18
CA GLU A 414 -33.61 103.04 44.92
C GLU A 414 -34.23 103.60 46.21
N GLU A 415 -34.49 102.74 47.21
CA GLU A 415 -34.83 103.13 48.59
C GLU A 415 -33.74 104.03 49.19
N LYS A 416 -32.46 103.68 49.00
CA LYS A 416 -31.34 104.53 49.43
C LYS A 416 -31.33 105.88 48.71
N ARG A 417 -31.56 105.95 47.40
CA ARG A 417 -31.68 107.22 46.67
C ARG A 417 -32.86 108.06 47.17
N LEU A 418 -34.00 107.44 47.47
CA LEU A 418 -35.17 108.11 48.04
C LEU A 418 -34.88 108.64 49.45
N MET A 419 -34.11 107.91 50.25
CA MET A 419 -33.69 108.33 51.59
C MET A 419 -32.66 109.45 51.54
N GLU A 420 -31.68 109.39 50.63
CA GLU A 420 -30.75 110.50 50.36
C GLU A 420 -31.47 111.75 49.87
N GLN A 421 -32.49 111.62 49.03
CA GLN A 421 -33.32 112.75 48.60
C GLN A 421 -34.08 113.37 49.77
N LYS A 422 -34.78 112.55 50.58
CA LYS A 422 -35.48 113.03 51.79
C LYS A 422 -34.54 113.68 52.80
N MET A 423 -33.29 113.19 52.90
CA MET A 423 -32.27 113.81 53.75
C MET A 423 -31.90 115.21 53.25
N ARG A 424 -31.68 115.40 51.94
CA ARG A 424 -31.42 116.73 51.35
C ARG A 424 -32.61 117.68 51.48
N GLU A 425 -33.83 117.16 51.33
CA GLU A 425 -35.06 117.94 51.57
C GLU A 425 -35.17 118.39 53.04
N ALA A 426 -34.79 117.53 53.99
CA ALA A 426 -34.71 117.87 55.41
C ALA A 426 -33.58 118.87 55.73
N GLU A 427 -32.39 118.74 55.12
CA GLU A 427 -31.30 119.72 55.22
C GLU A 427 -31.74 121.09 54.69
N GLN A 428 -32.41 121.16 53.54
CA GLN A 428 -32.97 122.40 53.01
C GLN A 428 -34.07 123.00 53.91
N LEU A 429 -34.84 122.17 54.62
CA LEU A 429 -35.78 122.64 55.64
C LEU A 429 -35.05 123.21 56.86
N ALA A 430 -33.98 122.54 57.32
CA ALA A 430 -33.17 122.98 58.45
C ALA A 430 -32.47 124.32 58.17
N VAL A 431 -31.90 124.51 56.99
CA VAL A 431 -31.31 125.80 56.57
C VAL A 431 -32.36 126.92 56.59
N LYS A 432 -33.57 126.68 56.08
CA LYS A 432 -34.67 127.66 56.13
C LYS A 432 -35.14 127.97 57.55
N LEU A 433 -35.08 127.00 58.47
CA LEU A 433 -35.37 127.20 59.88
C LEU A 433 -34.28 128.02 60.58
N VAL A 434 -33.01 127.86 60.20
CA VAL A 434 -31.90 128.72 60.67
C VAL A 434 -32.09 130.15 60.16
N GLU A 435 -32.35 130.37 58.87
CA GLU A 435 -32.64 131.71 58.32
C GLU A 435 -33.84 132.39 59.02
N GLN A 436 -34.88 131.63 59.37
CA GLN A 436 -36.02 132.15 60.15
C GLN A 436 -35.68 132.43 61.62
N SER A 437 -34.72 131.70 62.20
CA SER A 437 -34.23 131.92 63.56
C SER A 437 -33.39 133.19 63.66
N GLU A 438 -32.49 133.41 62.70
CA GLU A 438 -31.68 134.64 62.60
C GLU A 438 -32.57 135.87 62.38
N ARG A 439 -33.50 135.81 61.40
CA ARG A 439 -34.48 136.90 61.15
C ARG A 439 -35.44 137.17 62.31
N ARG A 440 -35.62 136.23 63.24
CA ARG A 440 -36.36 136.46 64.50
C ARG A 440 -35.48 137.07 65.58
N SER A 441 -34.19 136.76 65.59
CA SER A 441 -33.24 137.24 66.60
C SER A 441 -32.94 138.73 66.43
N GLU A 442 -32.83 139.23 65.20
CA GLU A 442 -32.66 140.66 64.91
C GLU A 442 -33.86 141.54 65.32
N MET A 443 -35.04 140.94 65.53
CA MET A 443 -36.30 141.68 65.69
C MET A 443 -36.76 141.87 67.14
N ILE A 444 -36.01 141.35 68.13
CA ILE A 444 -36.44 141.25 69.53
C ILE A 444 -35.71 142.23 70.47
N VAL A 445 -34.54 142.76 70.08
CA VAL A 445 -33.69 143.60 70.97
C VAL A 445 -34.14 145.07 71.03
N THR A 446 -35.02 145.51 70.13
CA THR A 446 -35.29 146.95 69.88
C THR A 446 -36.69 147.46 70.26
N SER A 447 -37.47 146.73 71.08
CA SER A 447 -38.63 147.33 71.77
C SER A 447 -39.13 146.53 72.98
N SER A 448 -38.77 146.94 74.19
CA SER A 448 -39.73 147.28 75.27
C SER A 448 -39.02 147.62 76.59
N PHE A 449 -39.44 148.70 77.25
CA PHE A 449 -39.14 148.97 78.66
C PHE A 449 -40.27 149.78 79.28
N SER A 450 -40.72 149.44 80.49
CA SER A 450 -41.78 150.13 81.27
C SER A 450 -43.22 150.03 80.68
N LEU A 451 -44.32 149.95 81.46
CA LEU A 451 -44.60 150.30 82.87
C LEU A 451 -45.57 149.30 83.57
N ARG A 452 -45.72 149.45 84.91
CA ARG A 452 -46.60 148.75 85.91
C ARG A 452 -45.87 147.65 86.72
N HIS A 453 -44.96 147.89 87.67
CA HIS A 453 -44.88 148.84 88.81
C HIS A 453 -45.51 148.29 90.12
N ILE A 454 -44.66 148.05 91.13
CA ILE A 454 -44.92 147.93 92.61
C ILE A 454 -45.71 146.66 93.06
N ASP A 455 -45.27 145.82 94.02
CA ASP A 455 -44.01 145.67 94.81
C ASP A 455 -44.01 144.22 95.45
N LEU A 456 -43.24 143.74 96.46
CA LEU A 456 -42.41 144.35 97.54
C LEU A 456 -41.30 143.38 98.08
N MET A 457 -40.25 143.97 98.67
CA MET A 457 -39.22 143.46 99.61
C MET A 457 -38.93 141.96 99.89
N CYS A 458 -37.64 141.62 99.71
CA CYS A 458 -36.69 141.03 100.67
C CYS A 458 -36.85 139.59 101.24
N GLY A 459 -35.80 138.78 101.01
CA GLY A 459 -35.43 137.60 101.81
C GLY A 459 -34.04 137.09 101.40
N LEU A 460 -33.04 137.13 102.29
CA LEU A 460 -31.65 136.75 101.99
C LEU A 460 -31.43 135.23 102.12
N LEU A 461 -30.86 134.63 101.07
CA LEU A 461 -29.67 133.76 101.15
C LEU A 461 -28.97 133.66 99.78
#